data_AF-A0A736R8Y2-F1
#
_entry.id   AF-A0A736R8Y2-F1
#
_cell.length_a   1.000
_cell.length_b   1.000
_cell.length_c   1.000
_cell.angle_alpha   90.00
_cell.angle_beta   90.00
_cell.angle_gamma   90.00
#
_symmetry.space_group_name_H-M   'P 1'
#
loop_
_entity.id
_entity.type
_entity.pdbx_description
1 polymer ?
#
loop_
_entity_poly.entity_id
_entity_poly.type
_entity_poly.pdbx_seq_one_letter_code
_entity_poly.pdbx_strand_id
1 'polypeptide(L)'
;MKYAYFKLDAVVTDKYVSMYNADVKPSREHILCRLQASLGAVGFKVIDGSFKVKINGVYFDTAPGCGWEAEDTDLLIGGKSLFLAVPDISCISGRLRQEEIGRAEESLRAYPSFESWIFNKLGIVCLAGVFWRASSAWVMAFSRKRDAILFRVSLCEGVVCGTAPDECIRIKHSEYVALLEE
;
A
#
# COMPACT_ATOMS: atom_id res chain seq x y z
N MET A 1 12.99 3.94 20.85
CA MET A 1 12.68 2.68 20.15
C MET A 1 13.92 2.25 19.38
N LYS A 2 14.41 1.02 19.54
CA LYS A 2 15.58 0.52 18.79
C LYS A 2 15.12 -0.22 17.54
N TYR A 3 15.91 -0.16 16.47
CA TYR A 3 15.58 -0.79 15.19
C TYR A 3 16.70 -1.71 14.70
N ALA A 4 16.33 -2.75 13.95
CA ALA A 4 17.21 -3.45 13.04
C ALA A 4 16.88 -3.05 11.60
N TYR A 5 17.88 -3.17 10.73
CA TYR A 5 17.78 -2.80 9.34
C TYR A 5 18.18 -3.99 8.48
N PHE A 6 17.42 -4.25 7.44
CA PHE A 6 17.67 -5.31 6.49
C PHE A 6 17.53 -4.80 5.07
N LYS A 7 18.13 -5.50 4.12
CA LYS A 7 17.91 -5.29 2.69
C LYS A 7 17.74 -6.61 1.97
N LEU A 8 17.01 -6.58 0.87
CA LEU A 8 17.17 -7.53 -0.22
C LEU A 8 18.24 -6.97 -1.15
N ASP A 9 19.12 -7.84 -1.67
CA ASP A 9 20.06 -7.42 -2.70
C ASP A 9 19.36 -7.12 -4.03
N ALA A 10 20.12 -6.69 -5.03
CA ALA A 10 19.56 -6.30 -6.32
C ALA A 10 18.92 -7.45 -7.09
N VAL A 11 19.49 -8.65 -6.99
CA VAL A 11 19.00 -9.84 -7.69
C VAL A 11 17.67 -10.30 -7.10
N VAL A 12 17.59 -10.34 -5.77
CA VAL A 12 16.38 -10.72 -5.04
C VAL A 12 15.30 -9.64 -5.18
N THR A 13 15.68 -8.36 -5.16
CA THR A 13 14.75 -7.25 -5.40
C THR A 13 14.13 -7.35 -6.79
N ASP A 14 14.94 -7.52 -7.83
CA ASP A 14 14.46 -7.65 -9.21
C ASP A 14 13.53 -8.86 -9.40
N LYS A 15 13.89 -10.02 -8.80
CA LYS A 15 13.03 -11.21 -8.75
C LYS A 15 11.63 -10.88 -8.23
N TYR A 16 11.50 -10.26 -7.06
CA TYR A 16 10.19 -9.97 -6.47
C TYR A 16 9.41 -8.90 -7.23
N VAL A 17 10.09 -7.85 -7.69
CA VAL A 17 9.46 -6.79 -8.49
C VAL A 17 8.92 -7.37 -9.80
N SER A 18 9.72 -8.19 -10.49
CA SER A 18 9.33 -8.85 -11.73
C SER A 18 8.14 -9.79 -11.53
N MET A 19 8.18 -10.64 -10.49
CA MET A 19 7.06 -11.52 -10.14
C MET A 19 5.77 -10.72 -9.86
N TYR A 20 5.85 -9.65 -9.06
CA TYR A 20 4.66 -8.84 -8.78
C TYR A 20 4.11 -8.15 -10.03
N ASN A 21 5.00 -7.62 -10.88
CA ASN A 21 4.63 -6.97 -12.13
C ASN A 21 3.99 -7.94 -13.14
N ALA A 22 4.34 -9.22 -13.09
CA ALA A 22 3.72 -10.26 -13.92
C ALA A 22 2.39 -10.76 -13.34
N ASP A 23 2.36 -11.09 -12.05
CA ASP A 23 1.29 -11.92 -11.48
C ASP A 23 0.17 -11.11 -10.80
N VAL A 24 0.47 -9.91 -10.29
CA VAL A 24 -0.44 -9.17 -9.40
C VAL A 24 -0.80 -7.80 -9.94
N LYS A 25 0.22 -7.02 -10.32
CA LYS A 25 0.05 -5.64 -10.75
C LYS A 25 -0.96 -5.49 -11.91
N PRO A 26 -0.95 -6.31 -12.97
CA PRO A 26 -1.85 -6.11 -14.10
C PRO A 26 -3.32 -6.26 -13.70
N SER A 27 -3.64 -7.29 -12.92
CA SER A 27 -4.99 -7.54 -12.42
C SER A 27 -5.45 -6.44 -11.45
N ARG A 28 -4.57 -5.99 -10.56
CA ARG A 28 -4.85 -4.88 -9.65
C ARG A 28 -5.15 -3.59 -10.40
N GLU A 29 -4.30 -3.23 -11.36
CA GLU A 29 -4.47 -2.05 -12.21
C GLU A 29 -5.74 -2.15 -13.05
N HIS A 30 -6.06 -3.32 -13.60
CA HIS A 30 -7.29 -3.52 -14.36
C HIS A 30 -8.55 -3.24 -13.53
N ILE A 31 -8.60 -3.73 -12.28
CA ILE A 31 -9.73 -3.48 -11.37
C ILE A 31 -9.87 -1.98 -11.08
N LEU A 32 -8.76 -1.32 -10.74
CA LEU A 32 -8.75 0.11 -10.43
C LEU A 32 -9.11 0.97 -11.65
N CYS A 33 -8.54 0.68 -12.83
CA CYS A 33 -8.86 1.39 -14.07
C CYS A 33 -10.33 1.23 -14.46
N ARG A 34 -10.90 0.03 -14.30
CA ARG A 34 -12.33 -0.20 -14.58
C ARG A 34 -13.21 0.60 -13.63
N LEU A 35 -12.90 0.59 -12.33
CA LEU A 35 -13.61 1.39 -11.34
C LEU A 35 -13.46 2.89 -11.62
N GLN A 36 -12.27 3.32 -12.02
CA GLN A 36 -11.97 4.71 -12.36
C GLN A 36 -12.83 5.20 -13.52
N ALA A 37 -12.89 4.42 -14.60
CA ALA A 37 -13.72 4.72 -15.76
C ALA A 37 -15.22 4.75 -15.41
N SER A 38 -15.68 3.79 -14.60
CA SER A 38 -17.09 3.69 -14.19
C SER A 38 -17.54 4.88 -13.34
N LEU A 39 -16.69 5.32 -12.40
CA LEU A 39 -17.01 6.41 -11.49
C LEU A 39 -16.71 7.80 -12.08
N GLY A 40 -16.01 7.88 -13.22
CA GLY A 40 -15.49 9.15 -13.74
C GLY A 40 -14.40 9.75 -12.85
N ALA A 41 -13.64 8.90 -12.17
CA ALA A 41 -12.59 9.31 -11.24
C ALA A 41 -11.25 9.56 -11.96
N VAL A 42 -10.34 10.25 -11.29
CA VAL A 42 -8.93 10.38 -11.71
C VAL A 42 -7.96 9.61 -10.81
N GLY A 43 -8.44 9.10 -9.68
CA GLY A 43 -7.66 8.29 -8.77
C GLY A 43 -8.42 7.90 -7.51
N PHE A 44 -7.74 7.18 -6.62
CA PHE A 44 -8.32 6.66 -5.39
C PHE A 44 -7.38 6.88 -4.20
N LYS A 45 -7.97 7.18 -3.05
CA LYS A 45 -7.30 7.12 -1.75
C LYS A 45 -7.43 5.70 -1.20
N VAL A 46 -6.49 4.83 -1.59
CA VAL A 46 -6.48 3.43 -1.17
C VAL A 46 -5.66 3.26 0.11
N ILE A 47 -6.21 2.54 1.07
CA ILE A 47 -5.49 2.04 2.23
C ILE A 47 -5.38 0.53 2.10
N ASP A 48 -4.16 0.05 1.99
CA ASP A 48 -3.83 -1.37 2.00
C ASP A 48 -3.33 -1.77 3.39
N GLY A 49 -4.10 -2.57 4.12
CA GLY A 49 -3.68 -3.22 5.36
C GLY A 49 -3.54 -4.74 5.16
N SER A 50 -2.96 -5.43 6.15
CA SER A 50 -2.59 -6.87 6.07
C SER A 50 -3.71 -7.81 5.60
N PHE A 51 -4.98 -7.41 5.73
CA PHE A 51 -6.15 -8.21 5.31
C PHE A 51 -7.31 -7.39 4.74
N LYS A 52 -7.11 -6.09 4.52
CA LYS A 52 -8.18 -5.20 4.06
C LYS A 52 -7.61 -4.18 3.08
N VAL A 53 -8.09 -4.25 1.84
CA VAL A 53 -8.00 -3.15 0.89
C VAL A 53 -9.25 -2.31 1.08
N LYS A 54 -9.08 -1.01 1.34
CA LYS A 54 -10.19 -0.07 1.47
C LYS A 54 -9.94 1.18 0.64
N ILE A 55 -10.90 1.56 -0.17
CA ILE A 55 -10.94 2.82 -0.90
C ILE A 55 -11.65 3.82 0.01
N ASN A 56 -10.86 4.63 0.71
CA ASN A 56 -11.36 5.62 1.66
C ASN A 56 -11.83 6.91 0.99
N GLY A 57 -11.64 7.05 -0.32
CA GLY A 57 -12.15 8.17 -1.07
C GLY A 57 -11.74 8.11 -2.53
N VAL A 58 -12.42 8.91 -3.34
CA VAL A 58 -12.31 8.95 -4.79
C VAL A 58 -11.89 10.36 -5.19
N TYR A 59 -10.88 10.48 -6.05
CA TYR A 59 -10.41 11.76 -6.55
C TYR A 59 -11.06 12.10 -7.88
N PHE A 60 -11.46 13.36 -8.05
CA PHE A 60 -12.02 13.92 -9.27
C PHE A 60 -11.24 15.16 -9.71
N ASP A 61 -11.18 15.42 -11.01
CA ASP A 61 -10.61 16.65 -11.60
C ASP A 61 -11.57 17.86 -11.55
N THR A 62 -12.85 17.57 -11.31
CA THR A 62 -13.96 18.52 -11.27
C THR A 62 -14.84 18.19 -10.08
N ALA A 63 -15.64 19.17 -9.62
CA ALA A 63 -16.52 18.96 -8.49
C ALA A 63 -17.49 17.80 -8.78
N PRO A 64 -17.52 16.76 -7.94
CA PRO A 64 -18.34 15.59 -8.20
C PRO A 64 -19.83 15.94 -8.13
N GLY A 65 -20.63 15.37 -9.03
CA GLY A 65 -22.08 15.60 -9.08
C GLY A 65 -22.86 14.95 -7.93
N CYS A 66 -24.19 14.97 -8.01
CA CYS A 66 -25.07 14.39 -6.99
C CYS A 66 -24.67 12.95 -6.58
N GLY A 67 -24.79 12.66 -5.29
CA GLY A 67 -24.49 11.36 -4.69
C GLY A 67 -23.04 11.16 -4.22
N TRP A 68 -22.31 12.25 -4.07
CA TRP A 68 -20.97 12.31 -3.50
C TRP A 68 -20.98 13.34 -2.37
N GLU A 69 -20.33 13.01 -1.26
CA GLU A 69 -19.98 13.96 -0.19
C GLU A 69 -18.52 14.36 -0.39
N ALA A 70 -18.26 15.65 -0.60
CA ALA A 70 -16.91 16.16 -0.74
C ALA A 70 -16.22 16.20 0.63
N GLU A 71 -14.96 15.75 0.67
CA GLU A 71 -14.03 15.98 1.76
C GLU A 71 -13.06 17.09 1.37
N ASP A 72 -12.64 17.90 2.34
CA ASP A 72 -11.54 18.86 2.13
C ASP A 72 -10.27 18.11 1.72
N THR A 73 -9.55 18.62 0.71
CA THR A 73 -8.29 18.02 0.26
C THR A 73 -7.26 19.06 -0.13
N ASP A 74 -6.00 18.78 0.25
CA ASP A 74 -4.82 19.54 -0.11
C ASP A 74 -4.05 18.91 -1.31
N LEU A 75 -4.65 17.93 -2.00
CA LEU A 75 -3.93 17.17 -3.03
C LEU A 75 -3.84 17.95 -4.35
N LEU A 76 -2.64 18.48 -4.63
CA LEU A 76 -2.31 19.19 -5.87
C LEU A 76 -1.56 18.25 -6.83
N ILE A 77 -2.15 17.97 -8.00
CA ILE A 77 -1.47 17.27 -9.10
C ILE A 77 -1.31 18.22 -10.28
N GLY A 78 -0.07 18.46 -10.71
CA GLY A 78 0.23 19.34 -11.83
C GLY A 78 -0.25 20.79 -11.64
N GLY A 79 -0.31 21.26 -10.38
CA GLY A 79 -0.80 22.60 -10.03
C GLY A 79 -2.33 22.73 -10.00
N LYS A 80 -3.08 21.64 -10.21
CA LYS A 80 -4.54 21.60 -10.07
C LYS A 80 -4.93 20.89 -8.78
N SER A 81 -5.87 21.47 -8.04
CA SER A 81 -6.50 20.80 -6.90
C SER A 81 -7.45 19.75 -7.41
N LEU A 82 -7.36 18.54 -6.85
CA LEU A 82 -8.38 17.52 -7.04
C LEU A 82 -9.49 17.69 -6.01
N PHE A 83 -10.64 17.09 -6.26
CA PHE A 83 -11.73 16.95 -5.29
C PHE A 83 -11.69 15.55 -4.73
N LEU A 84 -11.58 15.41 -3.41
CA LEU A 84 -11.75 14.14 -2.73
C LEU A 84 -13.22 14.00 -2.34
N ALA A 85 -13.83 12.85 -2.63
CA ALA A 85 -15.18 12.59 -2.20
C ALA A 85 -15.41 11.13 -1.82
N VAL A 86 -16.44 10.93 -1.00
CA VAL A 86 -16.96 9.62 -0.61
C VAL A 86 -18.42 9.49 -1.09
N PRO A 87 -18.94 8.27 -1.29
CA PRO A 87 -20.33 8.13 -1.70
C PRO A 87 -21.30 8.64 -0.64
N ASP A 88 -22.26 9.46 -1.04
CA ASP A 88 -23.36 9.92 -0.18
C ASP A 88 -24.37 8.78 0.05
N ILE A 89 -24.23 8.06 1.16
CA ILE A 89 -25.09 6.91 1.47
C ILE A 89 -26.53 7.30 1.81
N SER A 90 -26.82 8.59 2.03
CA SER A 90 -28.20 9.05 2.28
C SER A 90 -29.06 8.87 1.02
N CYS A 91 -28.47 9.03 -0.16
CA CYS A 91 -29.15 8.93 -1.45
C CYS A 91 -28.95 7.57 -2.16
N ILE A 92 -29.81 7.25 -3.12
CA ILE A 92 -29.75 5.98 -3.88
C ILE A 92 -28.46 5.91 -4.72
N SER A 93 -28.10 7.00 -5.40
CA SER A 93 -26.91 7.05 -6.25
C SER A 93 -25.61 6.82 -5.49
N GLY A 94 -25.49 7.35 -4.26
CA GLY A 94 -24.31 7.12 -3.45
C GLY A 94 -24.26 5.70 -2.86
N ARG A 95 -25.40 5.10 -2.50
CA ARG A 95 -25.44 3.67 -2.13
C ARG A 95 -24.96 2.75 -3.27
N LEU A 96 -25.41 2.99 -4.50
CA LEU A 96 -24.97 2.21 -5.66
C LEU A 96 -23.45 2.35 -5.90
N ARG A 97 -22.90 3.55 -5.75
CA ARG A 97 -21.44 3.78 -5.84
C ARG A 97 -20.69 3.09 -4.70
N GLN A 98 -21.22 3.12 -3.49
CA GLN A 98 -20.63 2.41 -2.34
C GLN A 98 -20.60 0.89 -2.57
N GLU A 99 -21.65 0.32 -3.15
CA GLU A 99 -21.69 -1.11 -3.52
C GLU A 99 -20.69 -1.44 -4.63
N GLU A 100 -20.53 -0.57 -5.62
CA GLU A 100 -19.53 -0.74 -6.66
C GLU A 100 -18.10 -0.68 -6.11
N ILE A 101 -17.80 0.31 -5.26
CA ILE A 101 -16.52 0.41 -4.55
C ILE A 101 -16.28 -0.85 -3.71
N GLY A 102 -17.27 -1.31 -2.94
CA GLY A 102 -17.15 -2.52 -2.14
C GLY A 102 -16.85 -3.78 -2.95
N ARG A 103 -17.46 -3.93 -4.14
CA ARG A 103 -17.15 -5.05 -5.06
C ARG A 103 -15.72 -4.98 -5.58
N ALA A 104 -15.22 -3.77 -5.86
CA ALA A 104 -13.83 -3.58 -6.26
C ALA A 104 -12.86 -3.88 -5.11
N GLU A 105 -13.14 -3.41 -3.89
CA GLU A 105 -12.36 -3.72 -2.69
C GLU A 105 -12.26 -5.24 -2.43
N GLU A 106 -13.36 -5.97 -2.55
CA GLU A 106 -13.37 -7.43 -2.42
C GLU A 106 -12.49 -8.09 -3.50
N SER A 107 -12.59 -7.61 -4.75
CA SER A 107 -11.77 -8.11 -5.86
C SER A 107 -10.28 -7.83 -5.64
N LEU A 108 -9.94 -6.67 -5.06
CA LEU A 108 -8.57 -6.26 -4.77
C LEU A 108 -7.92 -7.09 -3.65
N ARG A 109 -8.68 -7.81 -2.83
CA ARG A 109 -8.11 -8.70 -1.80
C ARG A 109 -7.24 -9.81 -2.39
N ALA A 110 -7.59 -10.29 -3.59
CA ALA A 110 -6.78 -11.27 -4.30
C ALA A 110 -5.50 -10.67 -4.90
N TYR A 111 -5.44 -9.34 -5.05
CA TYR A 111 -4.35 -8.61 -5.69
C TYR A 111 -3.84 -7.47 -4.79
N PRO A 112 -3.15 -7.82 -3.69
CA PRO A 112 -2.69 -6.84 -2.69
C PRO A 112 -1.67 -5.86 -3.26
N SER A 113 -1.39 -4.77 -2.51
CA SER A 113 -0.27 -3.88 -2.83
C SER A 113 1.07 -4.63 -2.81
N PHE A 114 2.09 -4.05 -3.44
CA PHE A 114 3.44 -4.64 -3.48
C PHE A 114 3.98 -4.92 -2.07
N GLU A 115 3.83 -3.98 -1.14
CA GLU A 115 4.29 -4.13 0.24
C GLU A 115 3.59 -5.30 0.96
N SER A 116 2.25 -5.35 0.92
CA SER A 116 1.49 -6.44 1.52
C SER A 116 1.81 -7.79 0.86
N TRP A 117 1.99 -7.80 -0.46
CA TRP A 117 2.35 -9.00 -1.22
C TRP A 117 3.73 -9.53 -0.84
N ILE A 118 4.76 -8.66 -0.81
CA ILE A 118 6.12 -9.09 -0.51
C ILE A 118 6.28 -9.51 0.95
N PHE A 119 5.60 -8.82 1.89
CA PHE A 119 5.56 -9.27 3.29
C PHE A 119 4.97 -10.67 3.40
N ASN A 120 3.87 -10.97 2.72
CA ASN A 120 3.30 -12.31 2.69
C ASN A 120 4.26 -13.34 2.06
N LYS A 121 4.95 -12.98 0.96
CA LYS A 121 5.94 -13.85 0.31
C LYS A 121 7.14 -14.17 1.20
N LEU A 122 7.61 -13.20 1.97
CA LEU A 122 8.74 -13.32 2.88
C LEU A 122 8.35 -13.89 4.25
N GLY A 123 7.07 -14.17 4.51
CA GLY A 123 6.59 -14.62 5.82
C GLY A 123 6.66 -13.55 6.91
N ILE A 124 6.73 -12.27 6.53
CA ILE A 124 6.72 -11.14 7.45
C ILE A 124 5.28 -10.88 7.89
N VAL A 125 4.99 -11.09 9.19
CA VAL A 125 3.66 -10.84 9.75
C VAL A 125 3.43 -9.33 9.88
N CYS A 126 2.61 -8.77 8.99
CA CYS A 126 2.27 -7.36 8.98
C CYS A 126 1.20 -7.03 10.06
N LEU A 127 1.44 -5.96 10.83
CA LEU A 127 0.97 -5.65 12.21
C LEU A 127 -0.55 -5.53 12.53
N ALA A 128 -1.47 -6.06 11.73
CA ALA A 128 -2.91 -5.83 11.95
C ALA A 128 -3.67 -6.99 12.62
N GLY A 129 -3.06 -7.72 13.57
CA GLY A 129 -3.70 -8.84 14.27
C GLY A 129 -3.23 -9.04 15.72
N VAL A 130 -3.98 -8.47 16.66
CA VAL A 130 -4.17 -8.86 18.09
C VAL A 130 -2.96 -8.97 19.05
N PHE A 131 -1.70 -9.07 18.60
CA PHE A 131 -0.54 -9.22 19.51
C PHE A 131 0.54 -8.15 19.31
N TRP A 132 0.18 -6.88 19.50
CA TRP A 132 1.10 -5.73 19.44
C TRP A 132 2.24 -5.78 20.47
N ARG A 133 2.10 -6.56 21.54
CA ARG A 133 3.12 -6.67 22.59
C ARG A 133 4.19 -7.74 22.32
N ALA A 134 4.04 -8.55 21.28
CA ALA A 134 4.93 -9.69 21.01
C ALA A 134 5.48 -9.74 19.57
N SER A 135 5.31 -8.68 18.77
CA SER A 135 5.73 -8.66 17.36
C SER A 135 6.53 -7.42 16.99
N SER A 136 7.49 -7.62 16.09
CA SER A 136 8.29 -6.55 15.52
C SER A 136 7.55 -5.89 14.36
N ALA A 137 7.46 -4.56 14.36
CA ALA A 137 6.92 -3.76 13.26
C ALA A 137 7.91 -3.71 12.10
N TRP A 138 7.51 -4.11 10.90
CA TRP A 138 8.30 -3.98 9.68
C TRP A 138 7.78 -2.81 8.84
N VAL A 139 8.70 -2.01 8.30
CA VAL A 139 8.39 -0.92 7.36
C VAL A 139 9.28 -1.11 6.14
N MET A 140 8.67 -1.17 4.96
CA MET A 140 9.39 -1.30 3.68
C MET A 140 9.71 0.09 3.10
N ALA A 141 10.85 0.18 2.43
CA ALA A 141 11.17 1.28 1.53
C ALA A 141 11.97 0.75 0.33
N PHE A 142 11.91 1.45 -0.79
CA PHE A 142 12.89 1.26 -1.86
C PHE A 142 14.09 2.16 -1.59
N SER A 143 15.28 1.67 -1.90
CA SER A 143 16.46 2.51 -2.13
C SER A 143 16.16 3.60 -3.17
N ARG A 144 16.93 4.68 -3.18
CA ARG A 144 16.72 5.79 -4.12
C ARG A 144 16.84 5.33 -5.58
N LYS A 145 17.79 4.45 -5.88
CA LYS A 145 17.97 3.83 -7.21
C LYS A 145 16.93 2.76 -7.53
N ARG A 146 16.13 2.35 -6.54
CA ARG A 146 15.12 1.28 -6.63
C ARG A 146 15.69 -0.09 -6.99
N ASP A 147 16.99 -0.28 -6.79
CA ASP A 147 17.69 -1.55 -7.00
C ASP A 147 17.69 -2.43 -5.74
N ALA A 148 17.50 -1.86 -4.55
CA ALA A 148 17.32 -2.61 -3.31
C ALA A 148 16.00 -2.29 -2.59
N ILE A 149 15.36 -3.31 -2.01
CA ILE A 149 14.29 -3.18 -1.02
C ILE A 149 14.90 -3.18 0.38
N LEU A 150 14.51 -2.18 1.18
CA LEU A 150 15.01 -1.94 2.51
C LEU A 150 13.89 -2.17 3.53
N PHE A 151 14.25 -2.74 4.68
CA PHE A 151 13.34 -2.95 5.80
C PHE A 151 13.88 -2.31 7.07
N ARG A 152 13.02 -1.53 7.75
CA ARG A 152 13.24 -1.07 9.12
C ARG A 152 12.34 -1.86 10.05
N VAL A 153 12.93 -2.48 11.07
CA VAL A 153 12.24 -3.42 11.95
C VAL A 153 12.35 -2.97 13.39
N SER A 154 11.23 -2.82 14.10
CA SER A 154 11.26 -2.46 15.52
C SER A 154 11.73 -3.63 16.38
N LEU A 155 12.61 -3.36 17.35
CA LEU A 155 13.09 -4.38 18.28
C LEU A 155 12.23 -4.41 19.54
N CYS A 156 11.80 -5.61 19.91
CA CYS A 156 11.17 -5.90 21.20
C CYS A 156 12.24 -6.56 22.08
N GLU A 157 12.53 -5.98 23.24
CA GLU A 157 13.62 -6.45 24.14
C GLU A 157 15.00 -6.57 23.46
N GLY A 158 15.24 -5.79 22.40
CA GLY A 158 16.52 -5.79 21.67
C GLY A 158 16.64 -6.85 20.57
N VAL A 159 15.61 -7.69 20.37
CA VAL A 159 15.55 -8.70 19.32
C VAL A 159 14.40 -8.44 18.34
N VAL A 160 14.51 -9.01 17.14
CA VAL A 160 13.38 -9.09 16.22
C VAL A 160 12.49 -10.22 16.71
N CYS A 161 11.23 -9.93 17.02
CA CYS A 161 10.24 -10.95 17.33
C CYS A 161 9.76 -11.61 16.04
N GLY A 162 10.04 -12.91 15.91
CA GLY A 162 9.79 -13.71 14.71
C GLY A 162 11.06 -14.03 13.93
N THR A 163 10.92 -14.76 12.83
CA THR A 163 12.04 -15.13 11.96
C THR A 163 12.27 -14.01 10.94
N ALA A 164 13.49 -13.49 10.87
CA ALA A 164 13.89 -12.64 9.75
C ALA A 164 13.97 -13.52 8.49
N PRO A 165 13.43 -13.09 7.34
CA PRO A 165 13.48 -13.90 6.13
C PRO A 165 14.93 -14.22 5.73
N ASP A 166 15.19 -15.45 5.30
CA ASP A 166 16.56 -15.89 4.95
C ASP A 166 17.18 -15.08 3.79
N GLU A 167 16.33 -14.58 2.89
CA GLU A 167 16.73 -13.72 1.77
C GLU A 167 17.10 -12.28 2.22
N CYS A 168 16.83 -11.90 3.48
CA CYS A 168 17.15 -10.58 4.03
C CYS A 168 18.56 -10.52 4.61
N ILE A 169 19.37 -9.59 4.09
CA ILE A 169 20.70 -9.30 4.59
C ILE A 169 20.61 -8.21 5.66
N ARG A 170 21.09 -8.47 6.87
CA ARG A 170 21.16 -7.46 7.92
C ARG A 170 22.21 -6.40 7.59
N ILE A 171 21.85 -5.14 7.75
CA ILE A 171 22.72 -3.99 7.46
C ILE A 171 22.82 -3.03 8.66
N LYS A 172 23.81 -2.14 8.61
CA LYS A 172 23.96 -1.06 9.61
C LYS A 172 22.96 0.06 9.34
N HIS A 173 22.62 0.82 10.38
CA HIS A 173 21.79 2.02 10.23
C HIS A 173 22.37 3.02 9.22
N SER A 174 23.70 3.25 9.26
CA SER A 174 24.38 4.16 8.34
C SER A 174 24.24 3.74 6.87
N GLU A 175 24.28 2.43 6.59
CA GLU A 175 24.07 1.90 5.25
C GLU A 175 22.61 2.04 4.80
N TYR A 176 21.66 1.81 5.71
CA TYR A 176 20.23 2.02 5.43
C TYR A 176 19.93 3.48 5.06
N VAL A 177 20.52 4.44 5.78
CA VAL A 177 20.35 5.87 5.49
C VAL A 177 21.00 6.22 4.15
N ALA A 178 22.24 5.76 3.90
CA ALA A 178 22.92 6.01 2.62
C ALA A 178 22.10 5.51 1.43
N LEU A 179 21.53 4.30 1.50
CA LEU A 179 20.72 3.73 0.42
C LEU A 179 19.37 4.46 0.19
N LEU A 180 18.84 5.15 1.20
CA LEU A 180 17.64 5.98 1.05
C LEU A 180 17.94 7.35 0.42
N GLU A 181 19.14 7.89 0.66
CA GLU A 181 19.53 9.25 0.28
C GLU A 181 20.32 9.32 -1.04
N GLU A 182 21.09 8.30 -1.42
CA GLU A 182 22.01 8.27 -2.60
C GLU A 182 21.44 7.61 -3.85
#